data_AF-A0A812WLY4-F1
#
_entry.id   AF-A0A812WLY4-F1
#
_cell.length_a   1.000
_cell.length_b   1.000
_cell.length_c   1.000
_cell.angle_alpha   90.00
_cell.angle_beta   90.00
_cell.angle_gamma   90.00
#
_symmetry.space_group_name_H-M   'P 1'
#
loop_
_entity.id
_entity.type
_entity.pdbx_description
1 polymer ?
#
loop_
_entity_poly.entity_id
_entity_poly.type
_entity_poly.pdbx_seq_one_letter_code
_entity_poly.pdbx_strand_id
1 'polypeptide(L)'
;AKYDSSGDGVLQEEEMKLLFEKLGLKKKEISELFEAADANKDGVVQVHEFISWLLKNSPQVSYVQTKKGVDVTITNTTKHGKQFTLSFKKCKNVTFPEGNPATFVLSPGEQITKTVCLIEEVGTAWRWNSSWASRGCYIAAEDDPNAFKDANFPCDGSSIGSSTSQWSVGKPDTWVRARLLGDPETACLFDQIRPQDILQGNVGDCWLMSALSALAEYPQRIKYLFPNTRQLTEDGKYEVRLYSLEKGDWEEIVVDEFIPCNIKGAAPTPTFSKPLSEEIWVQLIEKACAKFCGSYGALSGGNAGWAFQALTGEVHLLSYQKIEEGLWRRRRMDPKEQLKRGPRKPTNVYWRWKNK
;
A
#
# COMPACT_ATOMS: atom_id res chain seq x y z
N ALA A 1 -13.03 1.52 4.13
CA ALA A 1 -14.46 1.47 4.46
C ALA A 1 -15.24 0.73 3.37
N LYS A 2 -15.18 -0.62 3.33
CA LYS A 2 -15.76 -1.45 2.23
C LYS A 2 -17.23 -1.87 2.49
N TYR A 3 -17.74 -1.66 3.70
CA TYR A 3 -19.05 -2.14 4.14
C TYR A 3 -19.89 -1.07 4.85
N ASP A 4 -19.28 0.06 5.20
CA ASP A 4 -19.97 1.29 5.60
C ASP A 4 -20.30 2.06 4.32
N SER A 5 -21.49 1.80 3.79
CA SER A 5 -21.99 2.36 2.54
C SER A 5 -22.52 3.77 2.75
N SER A 6 -22.91 4.09 3.98
CA SER A 6 -23.35 5.43 4.40
C SER A 6 -22.18 6.39 4.65
N GLY A 7 -20.98 5.87 4.91
CA GLY A 7 -19.77 6.62 5.21
C GLY A 7 -19.80 7.29 6.58
N ASP A 8 -20.67 6.84 7.48
CA ASP A 8 -20.91 7.45 8.79
C ASP A 8 -19.99 6.89 9.90
N GLY A 9 -19.22 5.85 9.60
CA GLY A 9 -18.26 5.24 10.50
C GLY A 9 -18.86 4.24 11.50
N VAL A 10 -20.13 3.85 11.34
CA VAL A 10 -20.78 2.75 12.08
C VAL A 10 -21.27 1.67 11.11
N LEU A 11 -21.55 0.46 11.62
CA LEU A 11 -22.15 -0.61 10.81
C LEU A 11 -23.62 -0.74 11.18
N GLN A 12 -24.48 -0.11 10.39
CA GLN A 12 -25.92 -0.15 10.57
C GLN A 12 -26.48 -1.55 10.22
N GLU A 13 -27.70 -1.85 10.66
CA GLU A 13 -28.33 -3.16 10.48
C GLU A 13 -28.29 -3.67 9.03
N GLU A 14 -28.54 -2.80 8.05
CA GLU A 14 -28.52 -3.14 6.63
C GLU A 14 -27.10 -3.38 6.07
N GLU A 15 -26.11 -2.67 6.61
CA GLU A 15 -24.69 -2.82 6.25
C GLU A 15 -24.10 -4.09 6.86
N MET A 16 -24.54 -4.43 8.06
CA MET A 16 -24.18 -5.67 8.74
C MET A 16 -24.85 -6.89 8.08
N LYS A 17 -26.11 -6.77 7.63
CA LYS A 17 -26.80 -7.79 6.82
C LYS A 17 -26.03 -8.08 5.53
N LEU A 18 -25.56 -7.05 4.83
CA LEU A 18 -24.74 -7.19 3.62
C LEU A 18 -23.38 -7.85 3.89
N LEU A 19 -22.75 -7.57 5.03
CA LEU A 19 -21.52 -8.22 5.47
C LEU A 19 -21.72 -9.72 5.72
N PHE A 20 -22.78 -10.09 6.43
CA PHE A 20 -23.03 -11.48 6.83
C PHE A 20 -23.61 -12.36 5.71
N GLU A 21 -24.40 -11.80 4.80
CA GLU A 21 -24.81 -12.49 3.58
C GLU A 21 -23.61 -12.86 2.69
N LYS A 22 -22.63 -11.94 2.57
CA LYS A 22 -21.38 -12.21 1.84
C LYS A 22 -20.47 -13.21 2.54
N LEU A 23 -20.67 -13.46 3.84
CA LEU A 23 -20.00 -14.51 4.61
C LEU A 23 -20.77 -15.84 4.60
N GLY A 24 -21.88 -15.93 3.86
CA GLY A 24 -22.62 -17.16 3.60
C GLY A 24 -23.65 -17.55 4.67
N LEU A 25 -24.07 -16.60 5.52
CA LEU A 25 -25.12 -16.81 6.53
C LEU A 25 -26.52 -16.53 5.96
N LYS A 26 -27.55 -17.25 6.44
CA LYS A 26 -28.93 -17.05 5.95
C LYS A 26 -29.58 -15.86 6.66
N LYS A 27 -30.38 -15.07 5.94
CA LYS A 27 -31.09 -13.86 6.45
C LYS A 27 -31.76 -14.02 7.83
N LYS A 28 -32.36 -15.18 8.09
CA LYS A 28 -33.04 -15.45 9.37
C LYS A 28 -32.05 -15.55 10.55
N GLU A 29 -30.89 -16.17 10.33
CA GLU A 29 -29.83 -16.32 11.33
C GLU A 29 -29.17 -14.96 11.63
N ILE A 30 -29.13 -14.06 10.64
CA ILE A 30 -28.56 -12.71 10.77
C ILE A 30 -29.39 -11.82 11.70
N SER A 31 -30.73 -11.87 11.58
CA SER A 31 -31.64 -11.10 12.46
C SER A 31 -31.53 -11.57 13.91
N GLU A 32 -31.46 -12.89 14.13
CA GLU A 32 -31.31 -13.49 15.46
C GLU A 32 -29.93 -13.17 16.08
N LEU A 33 -28.88 -13.13 15.26
CA LEU A 33 -27.53 -12.72 15.68
C LEU A 33 -27.45 -11.24 16.05
N PHE A 34 -28.13 -10.38 15.28
CA PHE A 34 -28.17 -8.93 15.52
C PHE A 34 -28.93 -8.62 16.82
N GLU A 35 -30.14 -9.16 17.00
CA GLU A 35 -30.92 -8.99 18.24
C GLU A 35 -30.21 -9.52 19.48
N ALA A 36 -29.40 -10.57 19.34
CA ALA A 36 -28.63 -11.12 20.45
C ALA A 36 -27.41 -10.24 20.80
N ALA A 37 -26.83 -9.57 19.81
CA ALA A 37 -25.67 -8.70 19.95
C ALA A 37 -26.03 -7.26 20.34
N ASP A 38 -27.20 -6.75 19.96
CA ASP A 38 -27.76 -5.44 20.34
C ASP A 38 -28.40 -5.54 21.74
N ALA A 39 -27.56 -5.45 22.77
CA ALA A 39 -27.97 -5.70 24.14
C ALA A 39 -28.88 -4.59 24.71
N ASN A 40 -28.69 -3.35 24.25
CA ASN A 40 -29.46 -2.19 24.69
C ASN A 40 -30.68 -1.90 23.80
N LYS A 41 -30.81 -2.58 22.65
CA LYS A 41 -31.90 -2.47 21.66
C LYS A 41 -32.01 -1.08 21.02
N ASP A 42 -30.89 -0.41 20.84
CA ASP A 42 -30.82 0.91 20.20
C ASP A 42 -30.75 0.82 18.66
N GLY A 43 -30.73 -0.40 18.10
CA GLY A 43 -30.66 -0.65 16.67
C GLY A 43 -29.25 -0.55 16.09
N VAL A 44 -28.23 -0.45 16.95
CA VAL A 44 -26.81 -0.35 16.58
C VAL A 44 -25.95 -1.21 17.50
N VAL A 45 -25.33 -2.28 16.98
CA VAL A 45 -24.45 -3.11 17.81
C VAL A 45 -23.13 -2.39 18.07
N GLN A 46 -22.95 -1.90 19.31
CA GLN A 46 -21.71 -1.25 19.73
C GLN A 46 -20.64 -2.29 20.09
N VAL A 47 -19.35 -1.94 20.01
CA VAL A 47 -18.23 -2.89 20.21
C VAL A 47 -18.29 -3.61 21.57
N HIS A 48 -18.72 -2.91 22.61
CA HIS A 48 -18.86 -3.51 23.94
C HIS A 48 -20.04 -4.50 24.03
N GLU A 49 -21.10 -4.30 23.24
CA GLU A 49 -22.25 -5.21 23.15
C GLU A 49 -21.90 -6.44 22.32
N PHE A 50 -21.17 -6.26 21.22
CA PHE A 50 -20.62 -7.34 20.42
C PHE A 50 -19.68 -8.24 21.24
N ILE A 51 -18.76 -7.65 22.02
CA ILE A 51 -17.84 -8.40 22.89
C ILE A 51 -18.61 -9.08 24.04
N SER A 52 -19.58 -8.39 24.66
CA SER A 52 -20.42 -8.96 25.72
C SER A 52 -21.26 -10.13 25.23
N TRP A 53 -21.81 -10.03 24.02
CA TRP A 53 -22.55 -11.10 23.37
C TRP A 53 -21.65 -12.30 23.04
N LEU A 54 -20.47 -12.04 22.47
CA LEU A 54 -19.52 -13.09 22.10
C LEU A 54 -18.98 -13.85 23.32
N LEU A 55 -18.85 -13.18 24.46
CA LEU A 55 -18.23 -13.73 25.68
C LEU A 55 -19.22 -14.14 26.77
N LYS A 56 -20.53 -14.02 26.51
CA LYS A 56 -21.65 -14.16 27.47
C LYS A 56 -21.67 -15.45 28.30
N ASN A 57 -20.93 -16.49 27.88
CA ASN A 57 -20.88 -17.81 28.53
C ASN A 57 -19.51 -18.18 29.14
N SER A 58 -18.58 -17.24 29.33
CA SER A 58 -17.22 -17.54 29.83
C SER A 58 -16.87 -16.76 31.10
N PRO A 59 -17.24 -17.25 32.31
CA PRO A 59 -16.99 -16.55 33.59
C PRO A 59 -15.51 -16.39 33.97
N GLN A 60 -14.60 -16.93 33.16
CA GLN A 60 -13.14 -16.90 33.35
C GLN A 60 -12.49 -15.71 32.61
N VAL A 61 -13.31 -14.92 31.91
CA VAL A 61 -12.91 -13.81 31.05
C VAL A 61 -13.63 -12.55 31.50
N SER A 62 -12.88 -11.49 31.79
CA SER A 62 -13.40 -10.15 32.09
C SER A 62 -12.84 -9.15 31.08
N TYR A 63 -13.47 -7.99 30.94
CA TYR A 63 -12.96 -6.93 30.07
C TYR A 63 -13.11 -5.56 30.73
N VAL A 64 -12.23 -4.64 30.36
CA VAL A 64 -12.25 -3.24 30.77
C VAL A 64 -12.07 -2.38 29.52
N GLN A 65 -12.98 -1.44 29.32
CA GLN A 65 -12.82 -0.43 28.28
C GLN A 65 -11.90 0.68 28.77
N THR A 66 -10.86 0.97 28.01
CA THR A 66 -9.88 2.03 28.26
C THR A 66 -9.95 3.07 27.14
N LYS A 67 -9.31 4.23 27.34
CA LYS A 67 -9.17 5.27 26.30
C LYS A 67 -8.40 4.84 25.06
N LYS A 68 -7.66 3.73 25.16
CA LYS A 68 -6.84 3.20 24.06
C LYS A 68 -7.45 1.96 23.44
N GLY A 69 -8.55 1.42 23.96
CA GLY A 69 -9.06 0.13 23.50
C GLY A 69 -9.78 -0.70 24.55
N VAL A 70 -10.14 -1.93 24.18
CA VAL A 70 -10.74 -2.90 25.11
C VAL A 70 -9.68 -3.90 25.55
N ASP A 71 -9.38 -3.88 26.85
CA ASP A 71 -8.51 -4.86 27.50
C ASP A 71 -9.36 -6.04 27.94
N VAL A 72 -8.97 -7.24 27.48
CA VAL A 72 -9.60 -8.50 27.88
C VAL A 72 -8.62 -9.23 28.81
N THR A 73 -9.10 -9.56 30.01
CA THR A 73 -8.35 -10.29 31.03
C THR A 73 -8.90 -11.71 31.15
N ILE A 74 -8.02 -12.69 31.07
CA ILE A 74 -8.36 -14.10 31.24
C ILE A 74 -7.67 -14.61 32.49
N THR A 75 -8.45 -15.23 33.39
CA THR A 75 -7.97 -15.73 34.68
C THR A 75 -8.15 -17.24 34.76
N ASN A 76 -7.07 -17.96 35.12
CA ASN A 76 -7.21 -19.38 35.46
C ASN A 76 -7.72 -19.56 36.89
N THR A 77 -9.01 -19.83 37.03
CA THR A 77 -9.66 -20.09 38.34
C THR A 77 -9.61 -21.57 38.76
N THR A 78 -8.94 -22.43 38.00
CA THR A 78 -8.86 -23.87 38.28
C THR A 78 -7.63 -24.23 39.12
N LYS A 79 -7.64 -25.42 39.77
CA LYS A 79 -6.57 -25.88 40.67
C LYS A 79 -5.28 -26.33 39.96
N HIS A 80 -5.28 -26.38 38.62
CA HIS A 80 -4.15 -26.85 37.81
C HIS A 80 -3.87 -25.87 36.67
N GLY A 81 -2.64 -25.90 36.14
CA GLY A 81 -2.29 -25.13 34.94
C GLY A 81 -3.22 -25.52 33.79
N LYS A 82 -3.80 -24.53 33.12
CA LYS A 82 -4.80 -24.74 32.07
C LYS A 82 -4.40 -23.97 30.82
N GLN A 83 -4.49 -24.65 29.69
CA GLN A 83 -4.29 -24.04 28.38
C GLN A 83 -5.57 -23.31 27.98
N PHE A 84 -5.42 -22.05 27.61
CA PHE A 84 -6.49 -21.22 27.08
C PHE A 84 -6.17 -20.94 25.61
N THR A 85 -7.20 -21.04 24.78
CA THR A 85 -7.13 -20.71 23.36
C THR A 85 -8.15 -19.61 23.12
N LEU A 86 -7.65 -18.41 22.82
CA LEU A 86 -8.49 -17.30 22.43
C LEU A 86 -8.51 -17.24 20.90
N SER A 87 -9.66 -17.59 20.31
CA SER A 87 -9.83 -17.64 18.87
C SER A 87 -11.12 -16.95 18.47
N PHE A 88 -11.02 -15.90 17.66
CA PHE A 88 -12.19 -15.30 17.01
C PHE A 88 -12.39 -15.99 15.66
N LYS A 89 -12.98 -17.19 15.68
CA LYS A 89 -13.22 -17.94 14.42
C LYS A 89 -14.08 -17.09 13.48
N LYS A 90 -13.56 -16.86 12.28
CA LYS A 90 -14.12 -16.04 11.18
C LYS A 90 -13.92 -14.52 11.27
N CYS A 91 -13.34 -13.97 12.34
CA CYS A 91 -12.91 -12.57 12.39
C CYS A 91 -11.44 -12.48 11.91
N LYS A 92 -11.23 -12.15 10.64
CA LYS A 92 -9.89 -12.08 10.01
C LYS A 92 -9.08 -10.84 10.38
N ASN A 93 -9.69 -9.88 11.09
CA ASN A 93 -9.13 -8.56 11.39
C ASN A 93 -8.79 -8.38 12.88
N VAL A 94 -8.61 -9.49 13.62
CA VAL A 94 -8.18 -9.46 15.02
C VAL A 94 -6.85 -10.18 15.11
N THR A 95 -5.80 -9.42 15.39
CA THR A 95 -4.42 -9.87 15.54
C THR A 95 -4.06 -9.92 17.02
N PHE A 96 -3.44 -11.02 17.44
CA PHE A 96 -2.87 -11.13 18.79
C PHE A 96 -1.34 -11.15 18.68
N PRO A 97 -0.62 -10.73 19.74
CA PRO A 97 0.85 -10.79 19.77
C PRO A 97 1.43 -12.19 19.50
N GLU A 98 0.67 -13.26 19.77
CA GLU A 98 1.07 -14.66 19.55
C GLU A 98 0.34 -15.32 18.35
N GLY A 99 -0.32 -14.53 17.50
CA GLY A 99 -1.12 -15.01 16.37
C GLY A 99 -2.55 -15.42 16.73
N ASN A 100 -3.41 -15.64 15.73
CA ASN A 100 -4.80 -16.09 15.92
C ASN A 100 -4.94 -17.53 15.39
N PRO A 101 -5.27 -18.53 16.23
CA PRO A 101 -5.66 -18.38 17.63
C PRO A 101 -4.48 -18.20 18.58
N ALA A 102 -4.62 -17.27 19.54
CA ALA A 102 -3.61 -17.07 20.58
C ALA A 102 -3.77 -18.18 21.61
N THR A 103 -2.67 -18.88 21.89
CA THR A 103 -2.68 -20.04 22.78
C THR A 103 -1.64 -19.88 23.86
N PHE A 104 -2.10 -19.82 25.11
CA PHE A 104 -1.23 -19.60 26.27
C PHE A 104 -1.64 -20.53 27.42
N VAL A 105 -0.66 -20.89 28.25
CA VAL A 105 -0.86 -21.72 29.44
C VAL A 105 -0.72 -20.83 30.67
N LEU A 106 -1.74 -20.80 31.52
CA LEU A 106 -1.73 -20.04 32.76
C LEU A 106 -1.64 -20.99 33.95
N SER A 107 -0.74 -20.68 34.89
CA SER A 107 -0.67 -21.33 36.20
C SER A 107 -1.91 -20.99 37.05
N PRO A 108 -2.24 -21.76 38.09
CA PRO A 108 -3.38 -21.46 38.97
C PRO A 108 -3.27 -20.04 39.56
N GLY A 109 -4.31 -19.22 39.35
CA GLY A 109 -4.36 -17.83 39.83
C GLY A 109 -3.63 -16.81 38.95
N GLU A 110 -2.94 -17.24 37.90
CA GLU A 110 -2.26 -16.36 36.95
C GLU A 110 -3.27 -15.68 36.01
N GLN A 111 -3.00 -14.41 35.70
CA GLN A 111 -3.85 -13.56 34.86
C GLN A 111 -3.05 -13.06 33.66
N ILE A 112 -3.71 -12.98 32.50
CA ILE A 112 -3.15 -12.33 31.32
C ILE A 112 -4.15 -11.30 30.79
N THR A 113 -3.66 -10.09 30.54
CA THR A 113 -4.43 -8.99 29.96
C THR A 113 -3.88 -8.68 28.58
N LYS A 114 -4.77 -8.61 27.58
CA LYS A 114 -4.42 -8.26 26.21
C LYS A 114 -5.44 -7.25 25.68
N THR A 115 -4.95 -6.21 25.01
CA THR A 115 -5.81 -5.26 24.28
C THR A 115 -6.24 -5.90 22.96
N VAL A 116 -7.55 -6.02 22.73
CA VAL A 116 -8.10 -6.77 21.58
C VAL A 116 -8.62 -5.85 20.48
N CYS A 117 -8.92 -4.58 20.81
CA CYS A 117 -9.30 -3.53 19.85
C CYS A 117 -8.78 -2.18 20.34
N LEU A 118 -8.27 -1.31 19.46
CA LEU A 118 -7.96 0.09 19.77
C LEU A 118 -9.17 0.96 19.41
N ILE A 119 -9.68 1.75 20.37
CA ILE A 119 -10.79 2.69 20.15
C ILE A 119 -10.38 4.04 20.73
N GLU A 120 -10.42 5.10 19.92
CA GLU A 120 -10.15 6.47 20.38
C GLU A 120 -11.47 7.22 20.62
N GLU A 121 -11.53 7.95 21.72
CA GLU A 121 -12.65 8.81 22.12
C GLU A 121 -12.50 10.19 21.46
N VAL A 122 -13.42 10.57 20.56
CA VAL A 122 -13.42 11.89 19.91
C VAL A 122 -14.76 12.59 20.16
N GLY A 123 -14.83 13.40 21.21
CA GLY A 123 -16.04 14.13 21.59
C GLY A 123 -17.10 13.21 22.19
N THR A 124 -18.38 13.36 21.79
CA THR A 124 -19.52 12.58 22.31
C THR A 124 -19.81 11.28 21.54
N ALA A 125 -18.90 10.81 20.70
CA ALA A 125 -19.09 9.61 19.88
C ALA A 125 -17.80 8.76 19.78
N TRP A 126 -17.98 7.44 19.70
CA TRP A 126 -16.92 6.45 19.50
C TRP A 126 -16.82 6.14 17.99
N ARG A 127 -15.65 6.37 17.37
CA ARG A 127 -15.46 6.21 15.91
C ARG A 127 -14.34 5.20 15.60
N TRP A 128 -14.51 4.45 14.51
CA TRP A 128 -13.38 3.82 13.83
C TRP A 128 -12.64 4.90 13.03
N ASN A 129 -11.35 5.08 13.31
CA ASN A 129 -10.60 6.25 12.88
C ASN A 129 -10.42 6.25 11.34
N SER A 130 -11.08 7.20 10.66
CA SER A 130 -10.94 7.49 9.22
C SER A 130 -10.07 8.73 8.95
N SER A 131 -9.23 9.15 9.90
CA SER A 131 -8.38 10.33 9.80
C SER A 131 -6.88 10.00 9.80
N TRP A 132 -6.20 10.47 8.75
CA TRP A 132 -4.82 10.17 8.36
C TRP A 132 -3.72 10.78 9.27
N ALA A 133 -3.78 10.62 10.60
CA ALA A 133 -2.91 11.37 11.52
C ALA A 133 -2.25 10.64 12.71
N SER A 134 -2.42 9.32 12.90
CA SER A 134 -1.79 8.61 14.04
C SER A 134 -0.71 7.60 13.60
N ARG A 135 0.35 8.07 12.92
CA ARG A 135 1.51 7.22 12.56
C ARG A 135 2.76 7.63 13.35
N GLY A 136 2.86 7.13 14.58
CA GLY A 136 4.00 7.36 15.49
C GLY A 136 5.02 6.22 15.56
N CYS A 137 4.89 5.17 14.75
CA CYS A 137 5.86 4.06 14.66
C CYS A 137 6.02 3.65 13.20
N TYR A 138 6.99 4.27 12.51
CA TYR A 138 7.56 3.69 11.30
C TYR A 138 8.93 3.13 11.67
N ILE A 139 9.31 2.00 11.07
CA ILE A 139 10.66 1.44 11.19
C ILE A 139 11.46 2.02 10.04
N ALA A 140 12.52 2.79 10.35
CA ALA A 140 13.42 3.32 9.36
C ALA A 140 14.21 2.18 8.70
N ALA A 141 14.75 2.41 7.50
CA ALA A 141 15.48 1.37 6.76
C ALA A 141 16.65 0.76 7.53
N GLU A 142 17.31 1.53 8.38
CA GLU A 142 18.39 1.10 9.25
C GLU A 142 17.95 0.11 10.35
N ASP A 143 16.67 0.13 10.73
CA ASP A 143 16.13 -0.57 11.90
C ASP A 143 15.37 -1.87 11.58
N ASP A 144 15.21 -2.25 10.30
CA ASP A 144 14.63 -3.53 9.88
C ASP A 144 15.75 -4.51 9.43
N PRO A 145 16.22 -5.41 10.30
CA PRO A 145 17.30 -6.36 9.97
C PRO A 145 16.86 -7.49 9.04
N ASN A 146 15.55 -7.70 8.87
CA ASN A 146 15.00 -8.78 8.06
C ASN A 146 14.55 -8.29 6.67
N ALA A 147 14.55 -6.97 6.45
CA ALA A 147 14.29 -6.40 5.13
C ALA A 147 15.50 -6.56 4.20
N PHE A 148 15.20 -6.94 2.96
CA PHE A 148 16.15 -6.85 1.85
C PHE A 148 16.57 -5.38 1.65
N LYS A 149 17.88 -5.16 1.49
CA LYS A 149 18.46 -3.85 1.21
C LYS A 149 19.26 -3.94 -0.08
N ASP A 150 18.91 -3.11 -1.05
CA ASP A 150 19.51 -3.13 -2.37
C ASP A 150 20.85 -2.41 -2.37
N ALA A 151 21.94 -3.17 -2.30
CA ALA A 151 23.30 -2.62 -2.30
C ALA A 151 23.64 -1.82 -3.58
N ASN A 152 22.93 -2.07 -4.69
CA ASN A 152 23.16 -1.37 -5.96
C ASN A 152 22.29 -0.12 -6.12
N PHE A 153 21.40 0.14 -5.18
CA PHE A 153 20.56 1.34 -5.13
C PHE A 153 20.27 1.70 -3.66
N PRO A 154 21.32 2.10 -2.92
CA PRO A 154 21.26 2.23 -1.46
C PRO A 154 20.31 3.36 -1.03
N CYS A 155 19.82 3.29 0.20
CA CYS A 155 18.95 4.29 0.81
C CYS A 155 19.70 5.57 1.23
N ASP A 156 20.42 6.20 0.29
CA ASP A 156 21.22 7.39 0.53
C ASP A 156 21.16 8.38 -0.64
N GLY A 157 21.96 9.44 -0.56
CA GLY A 157 21.99 10.51 -1.57
C GLY A 157 22.42 10.07 -2.97
N SER A 158 23.11 8.93 -3.13
CA SER A 158 23.53 8.43 -4.44
C SER A 158 22.34 7.97 -5.29
N SER A 159 21.34 7.33 -4.66
CA SER A 159 20.10 6.91 -5.31
C SER A 159 19.15 8.07 -5.61
N ILE A 160 19.24 9.15 -4.83
CA ILE A 160 18.51 10.41 -5.12
C ILE A 160 19.14 11.12 -6.31
N GLY A 161 20.47 11.23 -6.31
CA GLY A 161 21.24 11.85 -7.39
C GLY A 161 20.95 13.34 -7.58
N SER A 162 21.44 13.88 -8.69
CA SER A 162 21.20 15.27 -9.08
C SER A 162 20.24 15.34 -10.26
N SER A 163 19.42 16.39 -10.29
CA SER A 163 18.58 16.71 -11.44
C SER A 163 19.43 17.33 -12.55
N THR A 164 19.16 16.98 -13.81
CA THR A 164 19.69 17.73 -14.96
C THR A 164 18.91 19.02 -15.23
N SER A 165 17.77 19.23 -14.56
CA SER A 165 17.00 20.48 -14.63
C SER A 165 17.46 21.45 -13.54
N GLN A 166 17.15 22.73 -13.71
CA GLN A 166 17.44 23.79 -12.72
C GLN A 166 16.76 23.58 -11.36
N TRP A 167 15.84 22.62 -11.26
CA TRP A 167 15.08 22.32 -10.05
C TRP A 167 15.70 21.11 -9.34
N SER A 168 16.02 21.27 -8.04
CA SER A 168 16.52 20.16 -7.23
C SER A 168 15.40 19.14 -6.96
N VAL A 169 15.76 17.86 -6.95
CA VAL A 169 14.83 16.74 -6.64
C VAL A 169 14.40 16.73 -5.17
N GLY A 170 14.90 17.66 -4.35
CA GLY A 170 14.79 17.64 -2.89
C GLY A 170 15.79 16.67 -2.23
N LYS A 171 15.90 16.76 -0.91
CA LYS A 171 16.67 15.83 -0.08
C LYS A 171 15.69 15.15 0.88
N PRO A 172 15.43 13.83 0.72
CA PRO A 172 14.63 13.07 1.67
C PRO A 172 15.25 13.08 3.07
N ASP A 173 14.41 13.10 4.08
CA ASP A 173 14.82 13.02 5.49
C ASP A 173 15.12 11.58 5.91
N THR A 174 14.37 10.61 5.36
CA THR A 174 14.47 9.19 5.73
C THR A 174 13.98 8.28 4.60
N TRP A 175 14.15 6.98 4.76
CA TRP A 175 13.65 5.94 3.87
C TRP A 175 12.80 4.94 4.67
N VAL A 176 11.58 4.71 4.21
CA VAL A 176 10.57 3.93 4.93
C VAL A 176 9.99 2.89 4.00
N ARG A 177 9.72 1.67 4.50
CA ARG A 177 9.06 0.64 3.71
C ARG A 177 7.73 1.15 3.18
N ALA A 178 7.48 0.98 1.89
CA ALA A 178 6.25 1.43 1.24
C ALA A 178 4.99 0.95 1.97
N ARG A 179 4.99 -0.29 2.49
CA ARG A 179 3.86 -0.87 3.26
C ARG A 179 3.56 -0.14 4.57
N LEU A 180 4.52 0.65 5.08
CA LEU A 180 4.38 1.44 6.31
C LEU A 180 4.02 2.92 6.02
N LEU A 181 3.98 3.31 4.74
CA LEU A 181 3.47 4.61 4.29
C LEU A 181 1.94 4.64 4.21
N GLY A 182 1.31 3.51 4.51
CA GLY A 182 -0.12 3.24 4.50
C GLY A 182 -0.61 2.78 5.86
N ASP A 183 -1.77 2.12 5.88
CA ASP A 183 -2.13 1.17 6.93
C ASP A 183 -1.43 -0.18 6.64
N PRO A 184 -0.47 -0.60 7.49
CA PRO A 184 0.27 -1.84 7.28
C PRO A 184 -0.60 -3.10 7.24
N GLU A 185 -1.79 -3.08 7.87
CA GLU A 185 -2.69 -4.24 7.90
C GLU A 185 -3.44 -4.43 6.57
N THR A 186 -3.58 -3.36 5.79
CA THR A 186 -4.27 -3.36 4.50
C THR A 186 -3.34 -3.13 3.31
N ALA A 187 -2.05 -2.90 3.57
CA ALA A 187 -1.02 -2.78 2.57
C ALA A 187 -1.00 -3.98 1.61
N CYS A 188 -0.88 -3.69 0.32
CA CYS A 188 -0.82 -4.72 -0.72
C CYS A 188 0.07 -4.30 -1.88
N LEU A 189 0.53 -5.28 -2.66
CA LEU A 189 1.22 -4.97 -3.91
C LEU A 189 0.22 -4.45 -4.95
N PHE A 190 -0.93 -5.10 -5.05
CA PHE A 190 -2.05 -4.72 -5.92
C PHE A 190 -3.37 -5.00 -5.21
N ASP A 191 -4.32 -4.08 -5.35
CA ASP A 191 -5.75 -4.22 -5.12
C ASP A 191 -6.49 -3.95 -6.45
N GLN A 192 -7.07 -2.77 -6.61
CA GLN A 192 -7.62 -2.26 -7.86
C GLN A 192 -6.66 -1.26 -8.51
N ILE A 193 -5.83 -1.76 -9.42
CA ILE A 193 -4.94 -0.93 -10.25
C ILE A 193 -5.80 0.04 -11.07
N ARG A 194 -5.74 1.33 -10.75
CA ARG A 194 -6.44 2.38 -11.48
C ARG A 194 -5.53 3.56 -11.81
N PRO A 195 -5.83 4.31 -12.88
CA PRO A 195 -5.10 5.53 -13.22
C PRO A 195 -5.05 6.56 -12.08
N GLN A 196 -6.05 6.59 -11.20
CA GLN A 196 -6.14 7.53 -10.08
C GLN A 196 -5.14 7.22 -8.97
N ASP A 197 -4.63 5.98 -8.86
CA ASP A 197 -3.72 5.60 -7.79
C ASP A 197 -2.32 6.26 -7.92
N ILE A 198 -2.05 6.92 -9.05
CA ILE A 198 -0.78 7.55 -9.36
C ILE A 198 -0.84 9.04 -9.02
N LEU A 199 -0.10 9.41 -7.98
CA LEU A 199 0.08 10.80 -7.58
C LEU A 199 1.55 11.20 -7.69
N GLN A 200 1.83 12.23 -8.49
CA GLN A 200 3.19 12.73 -8.65
C GLN A 200 3.72 13.40 -7.36
N GLY A 201 5.01 13.21 -7.09
CA GLY A 201 5.72 13.90 -6.02
C GLY A 201 6.71 14.95 -6.52
N ASN A 202 7.78 15.12 -5.75
CA ASN A 202 8.78 16.16 -5.90
C ASN A 202 9.92 15.77 -6.86
N VAL A 203 9.58 15.17 -8.00
CA VAL A 203 10.50 14.88 -9.11
C VAL A 203 9.82 15.24 -10.43
N GLY A 204 10.61 15.75 -11.39
CA GLY A 204 10.13 16.19 -12.70
C GLY A 204 9.81 15.05 -13.66
N ASP A 205 9.17 13.99 -13.18
CA ASP A 205 8.91 12.75 -13.92
C ASP A 205 7.43 12.58 -14.35
N CYS A 206 6.70 13.68 -14.48
CA CYS A 206 5.30 13.68 -14.95
C CYS A 206 5.10 12.88 -16.25
N TRP A 207 6.13 12.81 -17.10
CA TRP A 207 6.16 12.01 -18.32
C TRP A 207 6.07 10.50 -18.05
N LEU A 208 6.69 10.01 -16.98
CA LEU A 208 6.62 8.63 -16.49
C LEU A 208 5.27 8.39 -15.83
N MET A 209 4.85 9.27 -14.92
CA MET A 209 3.55 9.16 -14.23
C MET A 209 2.38 9.13 -15.20
N SER A 210 2.42 9.97 -16.24
CA SER A 210 1.38 10.01 -17.29
C SER A 210 1.35 8.72 -18.11
N ALA A 211 2.51 8.19 -18.48
CA ALA A 211 2.59 6.92 -19.22
C ALA A 211 2.13 5.74 -18.35
N LEU A 212 2.47 5.73 -17.06
CA LEU A 212 2.04 4.74 -16.10
C LEU A 212 0.52 4.79 -15.87
N SER A 213 -0.06 6.01 -15.84
CA SER A 213 -1.50 6.22 -15.70
C SER A 213 -2.27 5.71 -16.90
N ALA A 214 -1.79 5.97 -18.12
CA ALA A 214 -2.36 5.36 -19.33
C ALA A 214 -2.21 3.83 -19.33
N LEU A 215 -1.11 3.30 -18.80
CA LEU A 215 -0.89 1.85 -18.72
C LEU A 215 -1.80 1.18 -17.66
N ALA A 216 -2.16 1.90 -16.59
CA ALA A 216 -3.04 1.42 -15.53
C ALA A 216 -4.48 1.16 -16.01
N GLU A 217 -4.91 1.73 -17.14
CA GLU A 217 -6.15 1.33 -17.82
C GLU A 217 -6.15 -0.14 -18.26
N TYR A 218 -4.96 -0.76 -18.33
CA TYR A 218 -4.75 -2.16 -18.65
C TYR A 218 -4.05 -2.85 -17.47
N PRO A 219 -4.74 -3.20 -16.37
CA PRO A 219 -4.13 -3.73 -15.14
C PRO A 219 -3.18 -4.94 -15.35
N GLN A 220 -3.44 -5.76 -16.37
CA GLN A 220 -2.57 -6.90 -16.71
C GLN A 220 -1.19 -6.46 -17.22
N ARG A 221 -1.08 -5.29 -17.84
CA ARG A 221 0.20 -4.70 -18.26
C ARG A 221 1.03 -4.25 -17.05
N ILE A 222 0.40 -3.64 -16.05
CA ILE A 222 1.07 -3.31 -14.78
C ILE A 222 1.54 -4.59 -14.08
N LYS A 223 0.68 -5.61 -13.97
CA LYS A 223 1.04 -6.91 -13.38
C LYS A 223 2.13 -7.64 -14.17
N TYR A 224 2.23 -7.42 -15.47
CA TYR A 224 3.29 -8.00 -16.32
C TYR A 224 4.68 -7.44 -15.98
N LEU A 225 4.75 -6.21 -15.45
CA LEU A 225 6.01 -5.63 -14.96
C LEU A 225 6.54 -6.34 -13.71
N PHE A 226 5.75 -7.17 -13.05
CA PHE A 226 6.16 -7.97 -11.89
C PHE A 226 6.10 -9.46 -12.25
N PRO A 227 7.18 -10.04 -12.79
CA PRO A 227 7.17 -11.40 -13.34
C PRO A 227 6.92 -12.47 -12.26
N ASN A 228 7.53 -12.30 -11.09
CA ASN A 228 7.61 -13.34 -10.06
C ASN A 228 6.76 -13.05 -8.81
N THR A 229 6.12 -11.87 -8.74
CA THR A 229 5.47 -11.40 -7.51
C THR A 229 4.08 -10.84 -7.79
N ARG A 230 3.09 -11.25 -6.97
CA ARG A 230 1.71 -10.76 -7.04
C ARG A 230 1.16 -10.26 -5.71
N GLN A 231 1.94 -10.37 -4.65
CA GLN A 231 1.60 -10.00 -3.28
C GLN A 231 2.82 -9.35 -2.64
N LEU A 232 2.67 -8.79 -1.44
CA LEU A 232 3.83 -8.31 -0.69
C LEU A 232 4.78 -9.47 -0.39
N THR A 233 6.08 -9.23 -0.53
CA THR A 233 7.11 -10.18 -0.09
C THR A 233 7.45 -9.93 1.38
N GLU A 234 7.83 -10.95 2.13
CA GLU A 234 8.12 -10.79 3.56
C GLU A 234 9.35 -9.88 3.77
N ASP A 235 10.42 -10.17 3.03
CA ASP A 235 11.68 -9.43 3.01
C ASP A 235 11.60 -8.08 2.28
N GLY A 236 10.53 -7.79 1.54
CA GLY A 236 10.39 -6.55 0.78
C GLY A 236 11.29 -6.48 -0.46
N LYS A 237 11.78 -7.61 -0.97
CA LYS A 237 12.47 -7.71 -2.25
C LYS A 237 11.45 -7.82 -3.39
N TYR A 238 11.62 -7.03 -4.44
CA TYR A 238 10.78 -7.09 -5.63
C TYR A 238 11.63 -7.05 -6.90
N GLU A 239 11.13 -7.68 -7.95
CA GLU A 239 11.69 -7.62 -9.30
C GLU A 239 10.70 -6.90 -10.20
N VAL A 240 11.15 -5.78 -10.77
CA VAL A 240 10.38 -5.00 -11.74
C VAL A 240 11.06 -5.10 -13.10
N ARG A 241 10.32 -5.62 -14.06
CA ARG A 241 10.77 -5.82 -15.43
C ARG A 241 10.63 -4.51 -16.22
N LEU A 242 11.72 -4.04 -16.82
CA LEU A 242 11.76 -2.88 -17.72
C LEU A 242 12.45 -3.25 -19.04
N TYR A 243 11.93 -2.78 -20.16
CA TYR A 243 12.51 -3.07 -21.47
C TYR A 243 13.75 -2.21 -21.72
N SER A 244 14.84 -2.87 -22.08
CA SER A 244 16.10 -2.23 -22.40
C SER A 244 16.27 -2.13 -23.90
N LEU A 245 16.21 -0.91 -24.42
CA LEU A 245 16.41 -0.67 -25.84
C LEU A 245 17.80 -1.10 -26.31
N GLU A 246 18.80 -1.03 -25.43
CA GLU A 246 20.18 -1.43 -25.73
C GLU A 246 20.30 -2.95 -25.90
N LYS A 247 19.67 -3.71 -25.01
CA LYS A 247 19.67 -5.18 -25.08
C LYS A 247 18.64 -5.72 -26.09
N GLY A 248 17.63 -4.93 -26.43
CA GLY A 248 16.49 -5.38 -27.22
C GLY A 248 15.63 -6.40 -26.48
N ASP A 249 15.69 -6.40 -25.15
CA ASP A 249 15.00 -7.37 -24.28
C ASP A 249 14.67 -6.77 -22.92
N TRP A 250 13.85 -7.49 -22.16
CA TRP A 250 13.45 -7.18 -20.80
C TRP A 250 14.60 -7.38 -19.81
N GLU A 251 14.80 -6.39 -18.94
CA GLU A 251 15.71 -6.46 -17.80
C GLU A 251 14.92 -6.49 -16.49
N GLU A 252 15.28 -7.40 -15.59
CA GLU A 252 14.65 -7.53 -14.28
C GLU A 252 15.43 -6.69 -13.27
N ILE A 253 14.81 -5.58 -12.86
CA ILE A 253 15.38 -4.61 -11.93
C ILE A 253 14.92 -4.99 -10.53
N VAL A 254 15.84 -5.58 -9.78
CA VAL A 254 15.64 -5.87 -8.35
C VAL A 254 15.59 -4.53 -7.59
N VAL A 255 14.62 -4.34 -6.70
CA VAL A 255 14.52 -3.20 -5.79
C VAL A 255 14.07 -3.67 -4.40
N ASP A 256 14.50 -2.96 -3.36
CA ASP A 256 13.90 -3.08 -2.03
C ASP A 256 12.68 -2.15 -1.85
N GLU A 257 11.92 -2.38 -0.79
CA GLU A 257 10.68 -1.67 -0.49
C GLU A 257 10.87 -0.28 0.16
N PHE A 258 12.10 0.17 0.40
CA PHE A 258 12.33 1.45 1.07
C PHE A 258 12.12 2.62 0.11
N ILE A 259 11.22 3.53 0.45
CA ILE A 259 10.85 4.70 -0.35
C ILE A 259 11.35 5.98 0.33
N PRO A 260 11.97 6.91 -0.42
CA PRO A 260 12.43 8.17 0.14
C PRO A 260 11.27 9.04 0.62
N CYS A 261 11.36 9.52 1.85
CA CYS A 261 10.32 10.27 2.52
C CYS A 261 10.86 11.55 3.16
N ASN A 262 10.00 12.57 3.22
CA ASN A 262 10.17 13.74 4.07
C ASN A 262 9.29 13.60 5.31
N ILE A 263 9.78 14.07 6.44
CA ILE A 263 9.04 14.05 7.71
C ILE A 263 8.25 15.35 7.80
N LYS A 264 6.92 15.23 7.78
CA LYS A 264 6.00 16.36 8.04
C LYS A 264 5.27 16.11 9.34
N GLY A 265 5.73 16.74 10.42
CA GLY A 265 5.23 16.45 11.76
C GLY A 265 5.72 15.08 12.24
N ALA A 266 4.80 14.19 12.64
CA ALA A 266 5.14 12.86 13.14
C ALA A 266 5.15 11.76 12.06
N ALA A 267 4.62 12.01 10.86
CA ALA A 267 4.42 10.99 9.84
C ALA A 267 5.39 11.14 8.65
N PRO A 268 5.98 10.04 8.15
CA PRO A 268 6.74 10.05 6.92
C PRO A 268 5.80 10.25 5.73
N THR A 269 6.17 11.13 4.81
CA THR A 269 5.44 11.37 3.56
C THR A 269 6.37 11.10 2.38
N PRO A 270 5.99 10.25 1.41
CA PRO A 270 6.85 9.97 0.26
C PRO A 270 7.22 11.25 -0.49
N THR A 271 8.51 11.39 -0.79
CA THR A 271 9.08 12.55 -1.47
C THR A 271 8.69 12.57 -2.94
N PHE A 272 8.67 11.40 -3.58
CA PHE A 272 8.33 11.20 -4.99
C PHE A 272 6.91 10.66 -5.12
N SER A 273 6.65 9.68 -5.98
CA SER A 273 5.30 9.14 -6.17
C SER A 273 4.61 8.81 -4.84
N LYS A 274 3.37 9.27 -4.69
CA LYS A 274 2.60 9.14 -3.45
C LYS A 274 1.53 8.06 -3.61
N PRO A 275 1.31 7.24 -2.57
CA PRO A 275 0.20 6.31 -2.57
C PRO A 275 -1.12 7.09 -2.43
N LEU A 276 -2.11 6.79 -3.28
CA LEU A 276 -3.50 7.20 -3.03
C LEU A 276 -4.25 6.17 -2.18
N SER A 277 -3.86 4.91 -2.31
CA SER A 277 -4.42 3.74 -1.63
C SER A 277 -3.31 2.95 -0.95
N GLU A 278 -3.64 1.82 -0.36
CA GLU A 278 -2.70 0.94 0.35
C GLU A 278 -1.83 0.09 -0.62
N GLU A 279 -1.90 0.39 -1.91
CA GLU A 279 -1.10 -0.23 -2.96
C GLU A 279 0.28 0.42 -3.10
N ILE A 280 1.32 -0.41 -3.26
CA ILE A 280 2.71 0.08 -3.33
C ILE A 280 3.36 -0.02 -4.72
N TRP A 281 2.64 -0.54 -5.72
CA TRP A 281 3.21 -0.82 -7.04
C TRP A 281 3.73 0.43 -7.75
N VAL A 282 3.12 1.59 -7.55
CA VAL A 282 3.55 2.86 -8.17
C VAL A 282 4.95 3.22 -7.70
N GLN A 283 5.18 3.18 -6.38
CA GLN A 283 6.47 3.53 -5.77
C GLN A 283 7.57 2.56 -6.21
N LEU A 284 7.26 1.27 -6.30
CA LEU A 284 8.21 0.25 -6.74
C LEU A 284 8.60 0.42 -8.22
N ILE A 285 7.65 0.72 -9.11
CA ILE A 285 7.94 0.96 -10.54
C ILE A 285 8.75 2.25 -10.71
N GLU A 286 8.37 3.34 -10.04
CA GLU A 286 9.13 4.60 -10.09
C GLU A 286 10.56 4.38 -9.62
N LYS A 287 10.75 3.66 -8.51
CA LYS A 287 12.08 3.31 -7.98
C LYS A 287 12.88 2.44 -8.95
N ALA A 288 12.25 1.46 -9.58
CA ALA A 288 12.91 0.62 -10.59
C ALA A 288 13.34 1.44 -11.82
N CYS A 289 12.51 2.37 -12.29
CA CYS A 289 12.87 3.32 -13.34
C CYS A 289 14.03 4.22 -12.93
N ALA A 290 14.02 4.73 -11.69
CA ALA A 290 15.10 5.54 -11.13
C ALA A 290 16.42 4.76 -11.11
N LYS A 291 16.41 3.53 -10.57
CA LYS A 291 17.57 2.62 -10.58
C LYS A 291 18.06 2.31 -11.98
N PHE A 292 17.14 2.02 -12.90
CA PHE A 292 17.49 1.74 -14.28
C PHE A 292 18.17 2.94 -14.97
N CYS A 293 17.70 4.16 -14.69
CA CYS A 293 18.31 5.41 -15.18
C CYS A 293 19.51 5.90 -14.34
N GLY A 294 19.76 5.30 -13.18
CA GLY A 294 20.89 5.56 -12.28
C GLY A 294 20.56 6.35 -11.01
N SER A 295 19.48 7.13 -10.96
CA SER A 295 18.99 7.83 -9.76
C SER A 295 17.58 8.42 -9.98
N TYR A 296 16.91 8.85 -8.93
CA TYR A 296 15.65 9.61 -9.05
C TYR A 296 15.84 10.92 -9.82
N GLY A 297 16.96 11.62 -9.61
CA GLY A 297 17.30 12.85 -10.34
C GLY A 297 17.45 12.64 -11.85
N ALA A 298 17.86 11.44 -12.28
CA ALA A 298 17.94 11.08 -13.69
C ALA A 298 16.56 10.98 -14.39
N LEU A 299 15.46 10.90 -13.62
CA LEU A 299 14.09 10.91 -14.17
C LEU A 299 13.57 12.32 -14.47
N SER A 300 14.26 13.36 -14.02
CA SER A 300 13.83 14.75 -14.19
C SER A 300 13.84 15.18 -15.66
N GLY A 301 12.67 15.56 -16.21
CA GLY A 301 12.54 16.16 -17.54
C GLY A 301 12.56 15.19 -18.72
N GLY A 302 12.20 13.92 -18.52
CA GLY A 302 12.15 12.91 -19.57
C GLY A 302 10.97 13.01 -20.54
N ASN A 303 10.83 11.99 -21.41
CA ASN A 303 9.82 11.94 -22.46
C ASN A 303 8.90 10.71 -22.32
N ALA A 304 7.58 10.91 -22.45
CA ALA A 304 6.59 9.85 -22.29
C ALA A 304 6.78 8.69 -23.29
N GLY A 305 7.32 8.95 -24.48
CA GLY A 305 7.68 7.89 -25.42
C GLY A 305 8.75 6.96 -24.85
N TRP A 306 9.76 7.51 -24.18
CA TRP A 306 10.75 6.68 -23.49
C TRP A 306 10.12 5.82 -22.40
N ALA A 307 9.18 6.39 -21.60
CA ALA A 307 8.45 5.61 -20.60
C ALA A 307 7.67 4.46 -21.23
N PHE A 308 6.91 4.72 -22.29
CA PHE A 308 6.16 3.67 -22.98
C PHE A 308 7.09 2.57 -23.52
N GLN A 309 8.23 2.93 -24.09
CA GLN A 309 9.24 1.94 -24.49
C GLN A 309 9.66 1.05 -23.32
N ALA A 310 10.09 1.66 -22.21
CA ALA A 310 10.56 0.92 -21.03
C ALA A 310 9.47 0.05 -20.38
N LEU A 311 8.22 0.54 -20.34
CA LEU A 311 7.11 -0.14 -19.68
C LEU A 311 6.38 -1.17 -20.57
N THR A 312 6.52 -1.10 -21.90
CA THR A 312 5.75 -1.96 -22.81
C THR A 312 6.60 -2.77 -23.78
N GLY A 313 7.86 -2.40 -23.98
CA GLY A 313 8.71 -2.94 -25.03
C GLY A 313 8.39 -2.44 -26.44
N GLU A 314 7.39 -1.57 -26.61
CA GLU A 314 7.04 -1.03 -27.94
C GLU A 314 8.06 0.03 -28.38
N VAL A 315 8.77 -0.27 -29.47
CA VAL A 315 9.82 0.60 -30.02
C VAL A 315 9.34 1.45 -31.21
N HIS A 316 8.19 1.13 -31.80
CA HIS A 316 7.60 1.82 -32.95
C HIS A 316 6.69 2.98 -32.54
N LEU A 317 7.27 3.96 -31.83
CA LEU A 317 6.53 5.11 -31.35
C LEU A 317 6.33 6.19 -32.42
N LEU A 318 5.15 6.79 -32.40
CA LEU A 318 4.74 7.88 -33.28
C LEU A 318 4.43 9.14 -32.47
N SER A 319 4.77 10.29 -33.03
CA SER A 319 4.39 11.59 -32.49
C SER A 319 3.69 12.40 -33.57
N TYR A 320 2.57 13.02 -33.19
CA TYR A 320 1.75 13.84 -34.07
C TYR A 320 1.77 15.29 -33.57
N GLN A 321 2.06 16.22 -34.47
CA GLN A 321 2.09 17.65 -34.20
C GLN A 321 1.08 18.35 -35.13
N LYS A 322 0.11 19.05 -34.56
CA LYS A 322 -0.80 19.90 -35.34
C LYS A 322 0.00 21.06 -35.93
N ILE A 323 -0.14 21.29 -37.23
CA ILE A 323 0.47 22.44 -37.93
C ILE A 323 -0.58 23.51 -38.14
N GLU A 324 -1.73 23.11 -38.67
CA GLU A 324 -2.91 23.95 -38.88
C GLU A 324 -4.17 23.05 -38.80
N GLU A 325 -5.35 23.64 -39.00
CA GLU A 325 -6.59 22.90 -39.02
C GLU A 325 -6.59 21.85 -40.15
N GLY A 326 -6.96 20.61 -39.82
CA GLY A 326 -6.90 19.49 -40.77
C GLY A 326 -5.50 18.97 -41.12
N LEU A 327 -4.41 19.69 -40.77
CA LEU A 327 -3.04 19.29 -41.13
C LEU A 327 -2.21 18.89 -39.90
N TRP A 328 -1.85 17.60 -39.87
CA TRP A 328 -0.99 17.02 -38.85
C TRP A 328 0.33 16.55 -39.47
N ARG A 329 1.41 16.80 -38.72
CA ARG A 329 2.74 16.31 -39.06
C ARG A 329 3.10 15.13 -38.16
N ARG A 330 3.62 14.06 -38.77
CA ARG A 330 3.95 12.82 -38.09
C ARG A 330 5.47 12.61 -38.03
N ARG A 331 5.97 12.26 -36.84
CA ARG A 331 7.34 11.79 -36.60
C ARG A 331 7.29 10.33 -36.14
N ARG A 332 8.37 9.59 -36.38
CA ARG A 332 8.63 8.30 -35.75
C ARG A 332 9.83 8.43 -34.83
N MET A 333 9.82 7.71 -33.72
CA MET A 333 11.03 7.58 -32.91
C MET A 333 12.08 6.80 -33.70
N ASP A 334 13.35 7.18 -33.59
CA ASP A 334 14.47 6.43 -34.19
C ASP A 334 15.28 5.79 -33.06
N PRO A 335 15.08 4.48 -32.79
CA PRO A 335 15.74 3.83 -31.67
C PRO A 335 17.27 3.82 -31.79
N LYS A 336 17.82 3.79 -33.02
CA LYS A 336 19.27 3.79 -33.23
C LYS A 336 19.89 5.13 -32.86
N GLU A 337 19.25 6.23 -33.24
CA GLU A 337 19.71 7.58 -32.87
C GLU A 337 19.49 7.88 -31.38
N GLN A 338 18.44 7.32 -30.77
CA GLN A 338 18.24 7.39 -29.32
C GLN A 338 19.38 6.69 -28.56
N LEU A 339 19.76 5.47 -28.95
CA LEU A 339 20.85 4.73 -28.30
C LEU A 339 22.16 5.52 -28.32
N LYS A 340 22.49 6.19 -29.43
CA LYS A 340 23.68 7.07 -29.53
C LYS A 340 23.68 8.22 -28.50
N ARG A 341 22.51 8.65 -28.03
CA ARG A 341 22.36 9.73 -27.04
C ARG A 341 22.34 9.21 -25.60
N GLY A 342 22.37 7.90 -25.41
CA GLY A 342 22.40 7.21 -24.12
C GLY A 342 21.17 6.29 -23.93
N PRO A 343 21.37 4.98 -23.71
CA PRO A 343 20.26 4.02 -23.66
C PRO A 343 19.32 4.22 -22.47
N ARG A 344 19.84 4.77 -21.37
CA ARG A 344 19.11 4.96 -20.11
C ARG A 344 18.96 6.44 -19.73
N LYS A 345 18.82 7.30 -20.74
CA LYS A 345 18.65 8.74 -20.59
C LYS A 345 17.27 9.17 -21.11
N PRO A 346 16.25 9.27 -20.24
CA PRO A 346 14.87 9.52 -20.66
C PRO A 346 14.65 10.91 -21.29
N THR A 347 15.57 11.85 -21.07
CA THR A 347 15.60 13.19 -21.66
C THR A 347 16.08 13.20 -23.12
N ASN A 348 16.79 12.16 -23.56
CA ASN A 348 17.57 12.13 -24.79
C ASN A 348 16.89 11.34 -25.93
N VAL A 349 15.58 11.48 -26.09
CA VAL A 349 14.83 10.83 -27.19
C VAL A 349 15.10 11.49 -28.54
N TYR A 350 15.13 10.69 -29.61
CA TYR A 350 15.29 11.20 -30.98
C TYR A 350 14.09 10.86 -31.86
N TRP A 351 13.53 11.89 -32.48
CA TRP A 351 12.40 11.80 -33.41
C TRP A 351 12.87 12.06 -34.83
N ARG A 352 12.67 11.09 -35.70
CA ARG A 352 12.91 11.21 -37.14
C ARG A 352 11.60 11.51 -37.85
N TRP A 353 11.61 12.47 -38.76
CA TRP A 353 10.49 12.71 -39.65
C TRP A 353 10.23 11.47 -40.50
N LYS A 354 8.97 11.05 -40.58
CA LYS A 354 8.57 10.20 -41.70
C LYS A 354 8.49 11.15 -42.89
N ASN A 355 9.48 11.09 -43.79
CA ASN A 355 9.38 11.73 -45.10
C ASN A 355 8.04 11.29 -45.69
N LYS A 356 7.19 12.26 -46.02
CA LYS A 356 5.98 12.01 -46.80
C LYS A 356 6.40 11.68 -48.22
#